data_AF-A0A6H0CX25-F1
#
_entry.id   AF-A0A6H0CX25-F1
#
_cell.length_a   1.000
_cell.length_b   1.000
_cell.length_c   1.000
_cell.angle_alpha   90.00
_cell.angle_beta   90.00
_cell.angle_gamma   90.00
#
_symmetry.space_group_name_H-M   'P 1'
#
loop_
_entity.id
_entity.type
_entity.pdbx_description
1 polymer ?
#
loop_
_entity_poly.entity_id
_entity_poly.type
_entity_poly.pdbx_seq_one_letter_code
_entity_poly.pdbx_strand_id
1 'polypeptide(L)'
;MPYLIAAVLLLALLGLFNLALTFGVARRLRERPASPEGEGRDRASGLAAGAPVGAFSAVDTDGRTLTHEDLPDGLMVVFVSPGCPACEETLPHVVERAREYGRARVLAVVIRDGDEPGDIAPYVERLTPVARVAVTDMGGELTTAFDLKGLPAYAEMGADGRVAGTGRILPRRPVRDRDRASAGV
;
A
#
# COMPACT_ATOMS: atom_id res chain seq x y z
N MET A 1 -10.72 50.49 -25.17
CA MET A 1 -9.76 49.42 -25.53
C MET A 1 -8.86 48.99 -24.38
N PRO A 2 -8.10 49.85 -23.68
CA PRO A 2 -7.18 49.41 -22.62
C PRO A 2 -7.92 48.80 -21.41
N TYR A 3 -9.11 49.31 -21.08
CA TYR A 3 -9.94 48.78 -19.99
C TYR A 3 -10.44 47.35 -20.23
N LEU A 4 -10.75 46.98 -21.49
CA LEU A 4 -11.16 45.62 -21.82
C LEU A 4 -9.98 44.66 -21.71
N ILE A 5 -8.79 45.07 -22.16
CA ILE A 5 -7.56 44.28 -22.01
C ILE A 5 -7.24 44.08 -20.52
N ALA A 6 -7.32 45.13 -19.71
CA ALA A 6 -7.12 45.05 -18.27
C ALA A 6 -8.12 44.11 -17.59
N ALA A 7 -9.40 44.19 -17.96
CA ALA A 7 -10.45 43.32 -17.40
C ALA A 7 -10.24 41.85 -17.79
N VAL A 8 -9.86 41.57 -19.04
CA VAL A 8 -9.59 40.19 -19.51
C VAL A 8 -8.36 39.61 -18.81
N LEU A 9 -7.29 40.38 -18.66
CA LEU A 9 -6.09 39.94 -17.93
C LEU A 9 -6.39 39.64 -16.46
N LEU A 10 -7.19 40.49 -15.81
CA LEU A 10 -7.61 40.28 -14.42
C LEU A 10 -8.43 38.99 -14.28
N LEU A 11 -9.40 38.76 -15.18
CA LEU A 11 -10.23 37.56 -15.19
C LEU A 11 -9.40 36.28 -15.45
N ALA A 12 -8.44 36.35 -16.38
CA ALA A 12 -7.55 35.23 -16.67
C ALA A 12 -6.68 34.88 -15.45
N LEU A 13 -6.09 35.88 -14.78
CA LEU A 13 -5.31 35.70 -13.55
C LEU A 13 -6.16 35.11 -12.42
N LEU A 14 -7.37 35.64 -12.22
CA LEU A 14 -8.28 35.17 -11.19
C LEU A 14 -8.76 33.73 -11.46
N GLY A 15 -8.96 33.39 -12.74
CA GLY A 15 -9.28 32.04 -13.19
C GLY A 15 -8.12 31.07 -12.92
N LEU A 16 -6.90 31.44 -13.31
CA LEU A 16 -5.70 30.62 -13.07
C LEU A 16 -5.47 30.39 -11.57
N PHE A 17 -5.67 31.43 -10.76
CA PHE A 17 -5.54 31.36 -9.31
C PHE A 17 -6.59 30.45 -8.67
N ASN A 18 -7.86 30.56 -9.08
CA ASN A 18 -8.91 29.65 -8.64
C ASN A 18 -8.64 28.20 -9.06
N LEU A 19 -8.12 28.00 -10.27
CA LEU A 19 -7.75 26.67 -10.77
C LEU A 19 -6.62 26.08 -9.93
N ALA A 20 -5.59 26.87 -9.62
CA ALA A 20 -4.48 26.48 -8.77
C ALA A 20 -4.93 26.16 -7.33
N LEU A 21 -5.82 26.97 -6.75
CA LEU A 21 -6.41 26.71 -5.44
C LEU A 21 -7.26 25.43 -5.44
N THR A 22 -8.10 25.24 -6.45
CA THR A 22 -8.96 24.06 -6.58
C THR A 22 -8.12 22.81 -6.78
N PHE A 23 -7.10 22.88 -7.63
CA PHE A 23 -6.14 21.79 -7.83
C PHE A 23 -5.35 21.49 -6.56
N GLY A 24 -4.88 22.51 -5.85
CA GLY A 24 -4.20 22.37 -4.57
C GLY A 24 -5.10 21.75 -3.49
N VAL A 25 -6.37 22.13 -3.43
CA VAL A 25 -7.35 21.52 -2.50
C VAL A 25 -7.70 20.10 -2.91
N ALA A 26 -7.91 19.81 -4.18
CA ALA A 26 -8.17 18.46 -4.69
C ALA A 26 -6.99 17.52 -4.42
N ARG A 27 -5.77 18.01 -4.65
CA ARG A 27 -4.52 17.33 -4.29
C ARG A 27 -4.45 17.12 -2.78
N ARG A 28 -4.65 18.16 -1.97
CA ARG A 28 -4.62 18.07 -0.51
C ARG A 28 -5.69 17.14 0.08
N LEU A 29 -6.88 17.06 -0.54
CA LEU A 29 -7.93 16.13 -0.13
C LEU A 29 -7.59 14.68 -0.48
N ARG A 30 -6.91 14.44 -1.62
CA ARG A 30 -6.34 13.13 -1.94
C ARG A 30 -5.17 12.76 -1.02
N GLU A 31 -4.43 13.75 -0.54
CA GLU A 31 -3.30 13.58 0.37
C GLU A 31 -3.71 13.46 1.85
N ARG A 32 -5.00 13.64 2.21
CA ARG A 32 -5.45 13.43 3.59
C ARG A 32 -5.51 11.93 3.89
N PRO A 33 -4.65 11.39 4.76
CA PRO A 33 -4.87 10.07 5.31
C PRO A 33 -6.22 10.08 6.02
N ALA A 34 -7.06 9.08 5.74
CA ALA A 34 -8.25 8.80 6.55
C ALA A 34 -7.82 8.74 8.03
N SER A 35 -8.43 9.59 8.87
CA SER A 35 -8.17 9.60 10.31
C SER A 35 -8.56 8.25 10.94
N PRO A 36 -7.81 7.77 11.93
CA PRO A 36 -7.92 6.41 12.47
C PRO A 36 -8.99 6.30 13.56
N GLU A 37 -10.24 6.65 13.25
CA GLU A 37 -11.36 6.52 14.19
C GLU A 37 -12.60 5.96 13.50
N GLY A 38 -12.62 4.65 13.26
CA GLY A 38 -13.85 3.94 12.89
C GLY A 38 -13.65 2.49 12.46
N GLU A 39 -13.76 1.56 13.42
CA GLU A 39 -13.70 0.08 13.30
C GLU A 39 -14.57 -0.58 12.20
N GLY A 40 -15.36 0.17 11.45
CA GLY A 40 -16.16 -0.33 10.32
C GLY A 40 -15.70 0.08 8.93
N ARG A 41 -14.84 1.10 8.81
CA ARG A 41 -14.56 1.80 7.53
C ARG A 41 -13.06 1.89 7.18
N ASP A 42 -12.21 1.33 8.03
CA ASP A 42 -10.74 1.36 8.00
C ASP A 42 -10.07 0.21 7.21
N ARG A 43 -10.84 -0.58 6.44
CA ARG A 43 -10.24 -1.69 5.70
C ARG A 43 -9.61 -1.20 4.40
N ALA A 44 -8.28 -1.30 4.29
CA ALA A 44 -7.55 -1.02 3.05
C ALA A 44 -7.79 -2.08 1.96
N SER A 45 -8.32 -3.23 2.37
CA SER A 45 -8.80 -4.34 1.53
C SER A 45 -10.27 -4.60 1.87
N GLY A 46 -11.12 -4.90 0.89
CA GLY A 46 -12.50 -5.29 1.14
C GLY A 46 -12.64 -6.68 1.76
N LEU A 47 -11.54 -7.44 1.87
CA LEU A 47 -11.53 -8.75 2.52
C LEU A 47 -11.67 -8.60 4.04
N ALA A 48 -12.69 -9.26 4.58
CA ALA A 48 -12.86 -9.44 6.01
C ALA A 48 -11.93 -10.56 6.52
N ALA A 49 -11.65 -10.56 7.82
CA ALA A 49 -11.00 -11.70 8.46
C ALA A 49 -11.80 -13.00 8.19
N GLY A 50 -11.09 -14.07 7.85
CA GLY A 50 -11.63 -15.35 7.39
C GLY A 50 -11.97 -15.42 5.90
N ALA A 51 -11.94 -14.32 5.14
CA ALA A 51 -12.20 -14.36 3.71
C ALA A 51 -11.05 -15.04 2.95
N PRO A 52 -11.36 -15.87 1.94
CA PRO A 52 -10.34 -16.44 1.07
C PRO A 52 -9.78 -15.37 0.15
N VAL A 53 -8.47 -15.42 -0.12
CA VAL A 53 -7.86 -14.60 -1.18
C VAL A 53 -8.22 -15.20 -2.54
N GLY A 54 -8.54 -14.36 -3.51
CA GLY A 54 -8.82 -14.82 -4.88
C GLY A 54 -7.60 -15.50 -5.52
N ALA A 55 -7.85 -16.28 -6.58
CA ALA A 55 -6.74 -16.81 -7.37
C ALA A 55 -5.99 -15.66 -8.07
N PHE A 56 -4.66 -15.71 -8.04
CA PHE A 56 -3.79 -14.79 -8.76
C PHE A 56 -2.52 -15.52 -9.21
N SER A 57 -1.89 -15.00 -10.26
CA SER A 57 -0.54 -15.35 -10.64
C SER A 57 0.29 -14.08 -10.78
N ALA A 58 1.36 -13.97 -10.01
CA ALA A 58 2.29 -12.85 -10.09
C ALA A 58 3.73 -13.36 -10.14
N VAL A 59 4.67 -12.50 -10.53
CA VAL A 59 6.10 -12.82 -10.48
C VAL A 59 6.77 -11.83 -9.53
N ASP A 60 7.54 -12.37 -8.59
CA ASP A 60 8.34 -11.56 -7.67
C ASP A 60 9.61 -11.01 -8.37
N THR A 61 10.29 -10.07 -7.73
CA THR A 61 11.53 -9.46 -8.26
C THR A 61 12.70 -10.45 -8.31
N ASP A 62 12.60 -11.58 -7.61
CA ASP A 62 13.57 -12.68 -7.67
C ASP A 62 13.25 -13.67 -8.82
N GLY A 63 12.21 -13.42 -9.61
CA GLY A 63 11.78 -14.24 -10.74
C GLY A 63 10.95 -15.48 -10.34
N ARG A 64 10.46 -15.56 -9.10
CA ARG A 64 9.60 -16.66 -8.64
C ARG A 64 8.14 -16.34 -8.91
N THR A 65 7.40 -17.34 -9.37
CA THR A 65 5.94 -17.26 -9.45
C THR A 65 5.36 -17.23 -8.04
N LEU A 66 4.49 -16.26 -7.78
CA LEU A 66 3.68 -16.14 -6.58
C LEU A 66 2.25 -16.53 -6.90
N THR A 67 1.75 -17.49 -6.15
CA THR A 67 0.36 -17.95 -6.21
C THR A 67 -0.24 -17.94 -4.80
N HIS A 68 -1.51 -18.34 -4.68
CA HIS A 68 -2.14 -18.48 -3.37
C HIS A 68 -1.46 -19.54 -2.47
N GLU A 69 -0.70 -20.48 -3.04
CA GLU A 69 -0.03 -21.56 -2.28
C GLU A 69 1.22 -21.02 -1.57
N ASP A 70 1.76 -19.91 -2.08
CA ASP A 70 2.94 -19.23 -1.57
C ASP A 70 2.64 -18.24 -0.42
N LEU A 71 1.40 -18.29 0.10
CA LEU A 71 0.87 -17.50 1.20
C LEU A 71 0.67 -18.36 2.48
N PRO A 72 1.76 -18.73 3.19
CA PRO A 72 1.65 -19.52 4.41
C PRO A 72 1.00 -18.74 5.55
N ASP A 73 0.49 -19.48 6.54
CA ASP A 73 -0.04 -18.93 7.78
C ASP A 73 0.99 -18.02 8.48
N GLY A 74 0.54 -16.83 8.88
CA GLY A 74 1.37 -15.77 9.47
C GLY A 74 2.24 -14.97 8.48
N LEU A 75 2.05 -15.13 7.16
CA LEU A 75 2.68 -14.24 6.17
C LEU A 75 2.05 -12.84 6.23
N MET A 76 2.88 -11.82 6.31
CA MET A 76 2.45 -10.42 6.16
C MET A 76 2.54 -10.00 4.71
N VAL A 77 1.42 -9.57 4.12
CA VAL A 77 1.39 -8.96 2.80
C VAL A 77 1.18 -7.44 2.95
N VAL A 78 2.04 -6.66 2.31
CA VAL A 78 2.05 -5.19 2.37
C VAL A 78 1.89 -4.63 0.99
N PHE A 79 0.93 -3.73 0.78
CA PHE A 79 0.72 -3.08 -0.50
C PHE A 79 1.08 -1.60 -0.39
N VAL A 80 1.98 -1.15 -1.25
CA VAL A 80 2.48 0.22 -1.30
C VAL A 80 2.60 0.67 -2.74
N SER A 81 2.52 1.97 -3.00
CA SER A 81 2.72 2.55 -4.33
C SER A 81 3.65 3.76 -4.24
N PRO A 82 4.62 3.91 -5.16
CA PRO A 82 5.42 5.12 -5.29
C PRO A 82 4.54 6.34 -5.60
N GLY A 83 4.88 7.51 -5.08
CA GLY A 83 4.08 8.74 -5.27
C GLY A 83 2.85 8.84 -4.37
N CYS A 84 2.54 7.80 -3.55
CA CYS A 84 1.54 7.89 -2.49
C CYS A 84 2.19 8.44 -1.20
N PRO A 85 1.83 9.64 -0.72
CA PRO A 85 2.48 10.25 0.45
C PRO A 85 2.36 9.39 1.72
N ALA A 86 1.20 8.77 1.95
CA ALA A 86 1.00 7.87 3.08
C ALA A 86 1.88 6.61 3.01
N CYS A 87 2.17 6.11 1.79
CA CYS A 87 3.10 4.99 1.62
C CYS A 87 4.54 5.43 1.90
N GLU A 88 4.94 6.62 1.45
CA GLU A 88 6.29 7.17 1.67
C GLU A 88 6.58 7.37 3.17
N GLU A 89 5.60 7.91 3.90
CA GLU A 89 5.69 8.09 5.36
C GLU A 89 5.77 6.76 6.11
N THR A 90 5.03 5.74 5.66
CA THR A 90 4.96 4.44 6.35
C THR A 90 6.10 3.50 5.97
N LEU A 91 6.73 3.68 4.81
CA LEU A 91 7.75 2.78 4.27
C LEU A 91 8.94 2.52 5.23
N PRO A 92 9.51 3.51 5.95
CA PRO A 92 10.53 3.25 6.97
C PRO A 92 10.06 2.29 8.05
N HIS A 93 8.81 2.42 8.51
CA HIS A 93 8.24 1.55 9.53
C HIS A 93 7.94 0.14 9.01
N VAL A 94 7.57 0.01 7.73
CA VAL A 94 7.45 -1.30 7.08
C VAL A 94 8.80 -2.00 7.06
N VAL A 95 9.86 -1.29 6.65
CA VAL A 95 11.22 -1.85 6.60
C VAL A 95 11.69 -2.29 7.99
N GLU A 96 11.47 -1.45 9.01
CA GLU A 96 11.83 -1.78 10.39
C GLU A 96 11.10 -3.02 10.90
N ARG A 97 9.77 -3.06 10.76
CA ARG A 97 9.00 -4.23 11.21
C ARG A 97 9.28 -5.48 10.38
N ALA A 98 9.48 -5.35 9.06
CA ALA A 98 9.80 -6.49 8.22
C ALA A 98 11.09 -7.19 8.65
N ARG A 99 12.08 -6.42 9.15
CA ARG A 99 13.29 -6.99 9.77
C ARG A 99 12.99 -7.82 11.01
N GLU A 100 11.98 -7.47 11.81
CA GLU A 100 11.59 -8.22 13.02
C GLU A 100 10.88 -9.55 12.71
N TYR A 101 10.16 -9.62 11.60
CA TYR A 101 9.47 -10.85 11.15
C TYR A 101 10.38 -11.75 10.30
N GLY A 102 11.34 -11.16 9.59
CA GLY A 102 12.26 -11.83 8.67
C GLY A 102 11.74 -11.89 7.24
N ARG A 103 12.67 -11.85 6.27
CA ARG A 103 12.37 -11.72 4.82
C ARG A 103 11.38 -12.76 4.29
N ALA A 104 11.43 -13.99 4.78
CA ALA A 104 10.54 -15.06 4.32
C ALA A 104 9.08 -14.88 4.74
N ARG A 105 8.83 -14.12 5.83
CA ARG A 105 7.49 -13.91 6.41
C ARG A 105 6.83 -12.61 5.95
N VAL A 106 7.46 -11.85 5.07
CA VAL A 106 6.91 -10.59 4.55
C VAL A 106 6.97 -10.58 3.03
N LEU A 107 5.82 -10.30 2.43
CA LEU A 107 5.66 -10.05 1.01
C LEU A 107 5.26 -8.59 0.81
N ALA A 108 6.13 -7.80 0.21
CA ALA A 108 5.84 -6.42 -0.16
C ALA A 108 5.45 -6.34 -1.64
N VAL A 109 4.26 -5.83 -1.90
CA VAL A 109 3.69 -5.65 -3.23
C VAL A 109 3.77 -4.16 -3.56
N VAL A 110 4.66 -3.83 -4.49
CA VAL A 110 4.81 -2.48 -5.02
C VAL A 110 3.87 -2.33 -6.21
N ILE A 111 2.94 -1.40 -6.11
CA ILE A 111 1.92 -1.19 -7.12
C ILE A 111 2.29 0.03 -7.97
N ARG A 112 2.30 -0.16 -9.29
CA ARG A 112 2.39 0.93 -10.26
C ARG A 112 1.01 1.57 -10.40
N ASP A 113 0.94 2.87 -10.16
CA ASP A 113 -0.20 3.68 -10.52
C ASP A 113 -0.08 4.06 -12.01
N GLY A 114 -1.15 3.85 -12.78
CA GLY A 114 -1.15 4.09 -14.21
C GLY A 114 -1.23 5.57 -14.60
N ASP A 115 -1.74 6.42 -13.71
CA ASP A 115 -1.90 7.86 -13.96
C ASP A 115 -0.59 8.65 -13.71
N GLU A 116 0.24 8.20 -12.78
CA GLU A 116 1.55 8.80 -12.49
C GLU A 116 2.52 7.69 -12.04
N PRO A 117 3.25 7.05 -12.97
CA PRO A 117 4.18 5.99 -12.63
C PRO A 117 5.38 6.59 -11.89
N GLY A 118 5.29 6.63 -10.57
CA GLY A 118 6.43 6.95 -9.72
C GLY A 118 7.54 5.90 -9.89
N ASP A 119 8.78 6.28 -9.62
CA ASP A 119 9.91 5.36 -9.72
C ASP A 119 9.77 4.23 -8.69
N ILE A 120 9.62 2.99 -9.18
CA ILE A 120 9.52 1.79 -8.37
C ILE A 120 10.88 1.36 -7.80
N ALA A 121 11.99 1.76 -8.43
CA ALA A 121 13.32 1.27 -8.08
C ALA A 121 13.70 1.57 -6.62
N PRO A 122 13.46 2.79 -6.07
CA PRO A 122 13.75 3.09 -4.66
C PRO A 122 12.93 2.24 -3.67
N TYR A 123 11.68 1.91 -4.03
CA TYR A 123 10.83 1.05 -3.20
C TYR A 123 11.35 -0.37 -3.19
N VAL A 124 11.65 -0.92 -4.37
CA VAL A 124 12.19 -2.27 -4.52
C VAL A 124 13.53 -2.39 -3.80
N GLU A 125 14.45 -1.43 -3.97
CA GLU A 125 15.78 -1.43 -3.35
C GLU A 125 15.69 -1.46 -1.82
N ARG A 126 14.78 -0.69 -1.22
CA ARG A 126 14.61 -0.63 0.24
C ARG A 126 13.93 -1.86 0.82
N LEU A 127 13.01 -2.48 0.08
CA LEU A 127 12.19 -3.60 0.54
C LEU A 127 12.85 -4.96 0.29
N THR A 128 13.61 -5.10 -0.80
CA THR A 128 14.26 -6.38 -1.16
C THR A 128 15.10 -6.96 -0.01
N PRO A 129 15.91 -6.19 0.76
CA PRO A 129 16.71 -6.77 1.84
C PRO A 129 15.87 -7.37 2.98
N VAL A 130 14.61 -6.97 3.14
CA VAL A 130 13.79 -7.23 4.33
C VAL A 130 12.48 -7.98 4.04
N ALA A 131 12.07 -8.09 2.78
CA ALA A 131 10.84 -8.74 2.33
C ALA A 131 11.03 -9.35 0.93
N ARG A 132 10.20 -10.34 0.58
CA ARG A 132 10.00 -10.70 -0.84
C ARG A 132 9.26 -9.56 -1.51
N VAL A 133 9.66 -9.15 -2.70
CA VAL A 133 9.04 -8.01 -3.38
C VAL A 133 8.35 -8.48 -4.66
N ALA A 134 7.11 -8.08 -4.86
CA ALA A 134 6.37 -8.28 -6.10
C ALA A 134 5.98 -6.92 -6.68
N VAL A 135 5.95 -6.80 -8.01
CA VAL A 135 5.50 -5.60 -8.69
C VAL A 135 4.23 -5.92 -9.46
N THR A 136 3.21 -5.08 -9.32
CA THR A 136 1.93 -5.25 -10.00
C THR A 136 1.33 -3.90 -10.35
N ASP A 137 0.24 -3.89 -11.10
CA ASP A 137 -0.49 -2.69 -11.48
C ASP A 137 -1.77 -2.57 -10.63
N MET A 138 -2.24 -1.35 -10.37
CA MET A 138 -3.56 -1.15 -9.77
C MET A 138 -4.63 -1.76 -10.68
N GLY A 139 -5.48 -2.65 -10.15
CA GLY A 139 -6.46 -3.41 -10.92
C GLY A 139 -5.94 -4.70 -11.58
N GLY A 140 -4.65 -5.04 -11.39
CA GLY A 140 -4.11 -6.34 -11.76
C GLY A 140 -4.67 -7.51 -10.94
N GLU A 141 -4.30 -8.74 -11.30
CA GLU A 141 -4.79 -9.97 -10.64
C GLU A 141 -4.56 -9.95 -9.13
N LEU A 142 -3.36 -9.56 -8.70
CA LEU A 142 -2.97 -9.55 -7.29
C LEU A 142 -3.74 -8.50 -6.48
N THR A 143 -3.92 -7.29 -7.02
CA THR A 143 -4.66 -6.21 -6.32
C THR A 143 -6.16 -6.50 -6.28
N THR A 144 -6.68 -7.18 -7.29
CA THR A 144 -8.07 -7.63 -7.38
C THR A 144 -8.36 -8.83 -6.46
N ALA A 145 -7.44 -9.81 -6.40
CA ALA A 145 -7.55 -10.97 -5.52
C ALA A 145 -7.63 -10.60 -4.04
N PHE A 146 -6.94 -9.51 -3.67
CA PHE A 146 -6.99 -8.94 -2.33
C PHE A 146 -8.09 -7.88 -2.14
N ASP A 147 -8.96 -7.67 -3.14
CA ASP A 147 -10.00 -6.63 -3.17
C ASP A 147 -9.53 -5.27 -2.62
N LEU A 148 -8.36 -4.79 -3.07
CA LEU A 148 -7.76 -3.57 -2.54
C LEU A 148 -8.65 -2.35 -2.81
N LYS A 149 -8.92 -1.58 -1.75
CA LYS A 149 -9.73 -0.34 -1.82
C LYS A 149 -8.90 0.92 -1.64
N GLY A 150 -7.66 0.80 -1.17
CA GLY A 150 -6.76 1.93 -1.04
C GLY A 150 -5.40 1.53 -0.48
N LEU A 151 -4.46 2.49 -0.50
CA LEU A 151 -3.08 2.28 -0.07
C LEU A 151 -2.69 3.25 1.07
N PRO A 152 -1.68 2.91 1.89
CA PRO A 152 -1.10 1.58 2.02
C PRO A 152 -2.12 0.58 2.57
N ALA A 153 -1.92 -0.71 2.26
CA ALA A 153 -2.75 -1.80 2.77
C ALA A 153 -1.90 -2.92 3.35
N TYR A 154 -2.47 -3.62 4.33
CA TYR A 154 -1.83 -4.73 5.01
C TYR A 154 -2.82 -5.88 5.12
N ALA A 155 -2.33 -7.09 4.87
CA ALA A 155 -3.07 -8.32 5.09
C ALA A 155 -2.18 -9.32 5.81
N GLU A 156 -2.63 -9.82 6.94
CA GLU A 156 -2.06 -10.98 7.62
C GLU A 156 -2.75 -12.22 7.08
N MET A 157 -1.96 -13.16 6.57
CA MET A 157 -2.44 -14.44 6.10
C MET A 157 -2.65 -15.37 7.29
N GLY A 158 -3.80 -16.03 7.32
CA GLY A 158 -4.14 -17.13 8.20
C GLY A 158 -3.96 -18.48 7.49
N ALA A 159 -4.46 -19.53 8.14
CA ALA A 159 -4.51 -20.86 7.55
C ALA A 159 -5.33 -20.90 6.24
N ASP A 160 -4.97 -21.86 5.38
CA ASP A 160 -5.69 -22.20 4.13
C ASP A 160 -5.87 -21.04 3.14
N GLY A 161 -4.90 -20.13 3.05
CA GLY A 161 -4.93 -19.00 2.11
C GLY A 161 -6.02 -17.97 2.43
N ARG A 162 -6.51 -17.95 3.68
CA ARG A 162 -7.49 -16.97 4.16
C ARG A 162 -6.80 -15.80 4.83
N VAL A 163 -7.44 -14.66 4.82
CA VAL A 163 -6.93 -13.48 5.53
C VAL A 163 -7.29 -13.58 7.01
N ALA A 164 -6.31 -13.58 7.91
CA ALA A 164 -6.55 -13.52 9.35
C ALA A 164 -6.83 -12.08 9.83
N GLY A 165 -6.27 -11.07 9.16
CA GLY A 165 -6.55 -9.66 9.46
C GLY A 165 -6.17 -8.72 8.33
N THR A 166 -6.83 -7.56 8.24
CA THR A 166 -6.48 -6.48 7.29
C THR A 166 -6.34 -5.15 8.02
N GLY A 167 -5.56 -4.22 7.45
CA GLY A 167 -5.37 -2.89 8.03
C GLY A 167 -4.64 -1.91 7.12
N ARG A 168 -4.38 -0.71 7.66
CA ARG A 168 -3.64 0.39 7.02
C ARG A 168 -2.23 0.59 7.57
N ILE A 169 -1.84 -0.17 8.59
CA ILE A 169 -0.51 -0.13 9.21
C ILE A 169 -0.09 -1.57 9.51
N LEU A 170 1.18 -1.91 9.24
CA LEU A 170 1.71 -3.22 9.63
C LEU A 170 1.64 -3.35 11.15
N PRO A 171 1.03 -4.41 11.70
CA PRO A 171 1.03 -4.62 13.14
C PRO A 171 2.47 -4.74 13.66
N ARG A 172 2.72 -4.26 14.88
CA ARG A 172 3.95 -4.62 15.59
C ARG A 172 3.88 -6.09 15.95
N ARG A 173 5.00 -6.80 15.91
CA ARG A 173 5.06 -8.18 16.36
C ARG A 173 4.63 -8.23 17.83
N PRO A 174 3.57 -9.01 18.18
CA PRO A 174 3.18 -9.14 19.57
C PRO A 174 4.33 -9.77 20.36
N VAL A 175 4.68 -9.15 21.49
CA VAL A 175 5.81 -9.55 22.36
C VAL A 175 5.73 -11.02 22.79
N ARG A 176 4.51 -11.58 22.89
CA ARG A 176 4.26 -12.99 23.28
C ARG A 176 4.89 -14.05 22.37
N ASP A 177 5.21 -13.71 21.12
CA ASP A 177 5.77 -14.66 20.15
C ASP A 177 7.32 -14.68 20.15
N ARG A 178 7.96 -13.86 21.01
CA ARG A 178 9.41 -13.98 21.30
C ARG A 178 9.73 -15.20 22.16
N ASP A 179 8.80 -15.63 23.01
CA ASP A 179 9.05 -16.69 23.99
C ASP A 179 8.90 -18.10 23.37
N ARG A 180 8.06 -18.28 22.34
CA ARG A 180 7.97 -19.58 21.63
C ARG A 180 9.15 -19.85 20.71
N ALA A 181 9.74 -18.83 20.10
CA ALA A 181 10.92 -18.99 19.25
C ALA A 181 12.20 -19.29 20.06
N SER A 182 12.21 -19.01 21.36
CA SER A 182 13.33 -19.30 22.27
C SER A 182 13.15 -20.59 23.09
N ALA A 183 11.96 -21.19 23.07
CA ALA A 183 11.66 -22.46 23.75
C ALA A 183 11.77 -23.72 22.85
N GLY A 184 12.24 -23.55 21.60
CA GLY A 184 12.51 -24.64 20.67
C GLY A 184 14.00 -24.92 20.52
N VAL A 185 14.64 -25.39 21.60
CA VAL A 185 15.94 -26.09 21.58
C VAL A 185 15.80 -27.37 22.40
#